data_AF-A0A2V9JT04-F1
#
_entry.id   AF-A0A2V9JT04-F1
#
_cell.length_a   1.000
_cell.length_b   1.000
_cell.length_c   1.000
_cell.angle_alpha   90.00
_cell.angle_beta   90.00
_cell.angle_gamma   90.00
#
_symmetry.space_group_name_H-M   'P 1'
#
loop_
_entity.id
_entity.type
_entity.pdbx_description
1 polymer ?
#
loop_
_entity_poly.entity_id
_entity_poly.type
_entity_poly.pdbx_seq_one_letter_code
_entity_poly.pdbx_strand_id
1 'polypeptide(L)'
;MDLTRRELQRMVLAGLSAPLFSQSSKAAPAKPNSKVKGVQIGVQSYSFRDRGLDEAIQAMLDVGLSSCELYSGHVEPRGSGARGPQAREELRKWRLETPLDHFKQVRAKFDKAG
;
A
#
# COMPACT_ATOMS: atom_id res chain seq x y z
N MET A 1 32.70 -17.91 -40.87
CA MET A 1 31.89 -16.78 -41.35
C MET A 1 32.35 -15.57 -40.55
N ASP A 2 33.26 -14.77 -41.08
CA ASP A 2 33.79 -13.60 -40.37
C ASP A 2 32.90 -12.39 -40.65
N LEU A 3 32.01 -12.09 -39.70
CA LEU A 3 31.12 -10.94 -39.78
C LEU A 3 31.92 -9.65 -39.58
N THR A 4 31.82 -8.74 -40.54
CA THR A 4 32.48 -7.44 -40.43
C THR A 4 31.75 -6.56 -39.41
N ARG A 5 32.48 -5.62 -38.77
CA ARG A 5 31.88 -4.67 -37.80
C ARG A 5 30.66 -3.92 -38.36
N ARG A 6 30.65 -3.68 -39.67
CA ARG A 6 29.56 -2.97 -40.37
C ARG A 6 28.33 -3.84 -40.57
N GLU A 7 28.51 -5.14 -40.78
CA GLU A 7 27.41 -6.11 -40.85
C GLU A 7 26.78 -6.33 -39.47
N LEU A 8 27.61 -6.39 -38.43
CA LEU A 8 27.13 -6.44 -37.04
C LEU A 8 26.29 -5.21 -36.69
N GLN A 9 26.75 -4.00 -37.06
CA GLN A 9 25.99 -2.77 -36.85
C GLN A 9 24.65 -2.75 -37.61
N ARG A 10 24.62 -3.28 -38.83
CA ARG A 10 23.39 -3.40 -39.63
C ARG A 10 22.40 -4.39 -39.02
N MET A 11 22.87 -5.51 -38.49
CA MET A 11 22.01 -6.48 -37.80
C MET A 11 21.42 -5.91 -36.51
N VAL A 12 22.21 -5.17 -35.72
CA VAL A 12 21.71 -4.50 -34.51
C VAL A 12 20.67 -3.43 -34.84
N LEU A 13 20.89 -2.63 -35.89
CA LEU A 13 19.91 -1.62 -36.32
C LEU A 13 18.60 -2.26 -36.84
N ALA A 14 18.70 -3.38 -37.56
CA ALA A 14 17.54 -4.11 -38.07
C ALA A 14 16.77 -4.86 -36.97
N GLY A 15 17.43 -5.22 -35.87
CA GLY A 15 16.78 -5.82 -34.69
C GLY A 15 15.96 -4.85 -33.85
N LEU A 16 16.23 -3.54 -33.95
CA LEU A 16 15.51 -2.49 -33.22
C LEU A 16 14.22 -2.02 -33.92
N SER A 17 14.00 -2.40 -35.18
CA SER A 17 12.83 -2.04 -35.97
C SER A 17 11.82 -3.17 -36.16
N ALA A 18 12.08 -4.36 -35.59
CA ALA A 18 11.03 -5.36 -35.47
C ALA A 18 9.96 -4.81 -34.51
N PRO A 19 8.68 -4.68 -34.93
CA PRO A 19 7.62 -4.41 -33.99
C PRO A 19 7.53 -5.66 -33.11
N LEU A 20 8.17 -5.61 -31.95
CA LEU A 20 7.87 -6.52 -30.86
C LEU A 20 6.37 -6.44 -30.71
N PHE A 21 5.70 -7.57 -31.00
CA PHE A 21 4.30 -7.79 -30.75
C PHE A 21 3.88 -6.97 -29.53
N SER A 22 2.93 -6.06 -29.72
CA SER A 22 2.30 -5.33 -28.64
C SER A 22 1.67 -6.37 -27.71
N GLN A 23 2.47 -6.91 -26.80
CA GLN A 23 1.97 -7.44 -25.55
C GLN A 23 1.32 -6.21 -24.93
N SER A 24 -0.01 -6.16 -24.98
CA SER A 24 -0.77 -5.32 -24.08
C SER A 24 -0.37 -5.74 -22.66
N SER A 25 0.70 -5.15 -22.15
CA SER A 25 0.96 -5.05 -20.73
C SER A 25 -0.28 -4.36 -20.19
N LYS A 26 -1.18 -5.14 -19.59
CA LYS A 26 -2.26 -4.59 -18.77
C LYS A 26 -1.57 -3.66 -17.79
N ALA A 27 -1.70 -2.35 -18.02
CA ALA A 27 -1.15 -1.35 -17.12
C ALA A 27 -1.69 -1.69 -15.74
N ALA A 28 -0.79 -1.89 -14.78
CA ALA A 28 -1.21 -2.07 -13.40
C ALA A 28 -2.11 -0.87 -13.04
N PRO A 29 -3.21 -1.08 -12.31
CA PRO A 29 -4.06 0.02 -11.89
C PRO A 29 -3.18 1.07 -11.19
N ALA A 30 -3.34 2.33 -11.59
CA ALA A 30 -2.57 3.41 -10.99
C ALA A 30 -2.84 3.45 -9.49
N LYS A 31 -1.78 3.54 -8.68
CA LYS A 31 -1.93 3.72 -7.24
C LYS A 31 -2.74 5.00 -6.96
N PRO A 32 -3.62 5.00 -5.95
CA PRO A 32 -4.39 6.18 -5.59
C PRO A 32 -3.45 7.35 -5.26
N ASN A 33 -3.89 8.57 -5.56
CA ASN A 33 -3.09 9.78 -5.36
C ASN A 33 -3.98 10.93 -4.88
N SER A 34 -3.96 11.19 -3.58
CA SER A 34 -4.76 12.24 -2.95
C SER A 34 -4.03 13.60 -2.88
N LYS A 35 -3.27 13.94 -3.92
CA LYS A 35 -2.68 15.28 -4.08
C LYS A 35 -3.65 16.22 -4.80
N VAL A 36 -4.08 17.28 -4.10
CA VAL A 36 -4.92 18.34 -4.66
C VAL A 36 -4.07 19.60 -4.80
N LYS A 37 -3.87 20.07 -6.04
CA LYS A 37 -3.00 21.23 -6.33
C LYS A 37 -1.60 21.11 -5.69
N GLY A 38 -1.04 19.89 -5.69
CA GLY A 38 0.27 19.59 -5.10
C GLY A 38 0.27 19.31 -3.59
N VAL A 39 -0.82 19.61 -2.88
CA VAL A 39 -0.95 19.37 -1.44
C VAL A 39 -1.42 17.94 -1.17
N GLN A 40 -0.70 17.21 -0.30
CA GLN A 40 -1.09 15.87 0.14
C GLN A 40 -2.27 15.96 1.11
N ILE A 41 -3.44 15.46 0.69
CA ILE A 41 -4.59 15.31 1.57
C ILE A 41 -4.60 13.90 2.14
N GLY A 42 -4.86 13.78 3.43
CA GLY A 42 -4.96 12.50 4.14
C GLY A 42 -6.13 12.51 5.11
N VAL A 43 -6.28 11.41 5.84
CA VAL A 43 -7.34 11.22 6.84
C VAL A 43 -6.79 10.60 8.10
N GLN A 44 -7.34 10.98 9.25
CA GLN A 44 -7.18 10.19 10.45
C GLN A 44 -8.16 9.01 10.40
N SER A 45 -7.64 7.78 10.44
CA SER A 45 -8.46 6.57 10.32
C SER A 45 -9.55 6.44 11.39
N TYR A 46 -9.49 7.17 12.51
CA TYR A 46 -10.58 7.26 13.49
C TYR A 46 -11.92 7.73 12.88
N SER A 47 -11.88 8.44 11.74
CA SER A 47 -13.06 8.80 10.96
C SER A 47 -13.85 7.57 10.49
N PHE A 48 -13.20 6.41 10.40
CA PHE A 48 -13.75 5.09 10.04
C PHE A 48 -13.75 4.12 11.24
N ARG A 49 -13.83 4.60 12.48
CA ARG A 49 -13.79 3.74 13.70
C ARG A 49 -14.93 2.71 13.82
N ASP A 50 -15.98 2.86 13.02
CA ASP A 50 -17.15 1.97 12.99
C ASP A 50 -16.84 0.61 12.33
N ARG A 51 -15.73 0.50 11.58
CA ARG A 51 -15.38 -0.67 10.77
C ARG A 51 -13.97 -1.20 11.06
N GLY A 52 -13.67 -2.40 10.57
CA GLY A 52 -12.35 -3.02 10.75
C GLY A 52 -11.27 -2.31 9.94
N LEU A 53 -10.00 -2.61 10.19
CA LEU A 53 -8.87 -2.00 9.46
C LEU A 53 -9.00 -2.17 7.93
N ASP A 54 -9.33 -3.38 7.46
CA ASP A 54 -9.44 -3.65 6.02
C ASP A 54 -10.59 -2.86 5.37
N GLU A 55 -11.74 -2.79 6.05
CA GLU A 55 -12.90 -2.01 5.62
C GLU A 55 -12.62 -0.50 5.69
N ALA A 56 -11.81 -0.05 6.65
CA ALA A 56 -11.38 1.33 6.76
C ALA A 56 -10.42 1.72 5.62
N ILE A 57 -9.46 0.85 5.28
CA ILE A 57 -8.59 1.05 4.11
C ILE A 57 -9.42 1.12 2.84
N GLN A 58 -10.37 0.20 2.65
CA GLN A 58 -11.26 0.25 1.48
C GLN A 58 -12.06 1.55 1.43
N ALA A 59 -12.62 1.98 2.57
CA ALA A 59 -13.35 3.25 2.63
C ALA A 59 -12.48 4.47 2.31
N MET A 60 -11.18 4.46 2.69
CA MET A 60 -10.23 5.51 2.28
C MET A 60 -10.05 5.56 0.76
N LEU A 61 -9.94 4.39 0.12
CA LEU A 61 -9.85 4.29 -1.34
C LEU A 61 -11.13 4.79 -2.02
N ASP A 62 -12.29 4.41 -1.49
CA ASP A 62 -13.60 4.80 -2.04
C ASP A 62 -13.80 6.32 -2.02
N VAL A 63 -13.25 7.02 -1.02
CA VAL A 63 -13.26 8.49 -0.95
C VAL A 63 -12.05 9.15 -1.62
N GLY A 64 -11.19 8.38 -2.29
CA GLY A 64 -10.06 8.89 -3.06
C GLY A 64 -8.87 9.36 -2.25
N LEU A 65 -8.66 8.82 -1.04
CA LEU A 65 -7.56 9.17 -0.15
C LEU A 65 -6.47 8.10 -0.13
N SER A 66 -5.20 8.51 -0.27
CA SER A 66 -4.02 7.64 -0.32
C SER A 66 -3.00 7.95 0.80
N SER A 67 -3.42 8.68 1.83
CA SER A 67 -2.59 9.03 2.98
C SER A 67 -3.41 8.96 4.26
N CYS A 68 -2.84 8.36 5.30
CA CYS A 68 -3.56 8.03 6.54
C CYS A 68 -2.70 8.26 7.78
N GLU A 69 -3.25 8.95 8.77
CA GLU A 69 -2.82 8.89 10.17
C GLU A 69 -3.54 7.72 10.87
N LEU A 70 -2.77 6.78 11.41
CA LEU A 70 -3.30 5.53 11.94
C LEU A 70 -3.78 5.68 13.39
N TYR A 71 -5.02 5.26 13.65
CA TYR A 71 -5.64 5.21 14.97
C TYR A 71 -5.41 3.84 15.62
N SER A 72 -5.09 3.83 16.92
CA SER A 72 -4.76 2.59 17.65
C SER A 72 -5.89 1.55 17.64
N GLY A 73 -7.16 1.96 17.61
CA GLY A 73 -8.29 1.03 17.60
C GLY A 73 -8.45 0.20 16.31
N HIS A 74 -7.68 0.51 15.26
CA HIS A 74 -7.55 -0.35 14.08
C HIS A 74 -6.39 -1.37 14.17
N VAL A 75 -5.57 -1.28 15.21
CA VAL A 75 -4.36 -2.09 15.39
C VAL A 75 -4.46 -2.96 16.64
N GLU A 76 -5.01 -2.39 17.71
CA GLU A 76 -5.24 -3.05 18.99
C GLU A 76 -6.52 -3.90 18.94
N PRO A 77 -6.67 -4.90 19.83
CA PRO A 77 -7.88 -5.72 19.90
C PRO A 77 -9.15 -4.88 20.04
N ARG A 78 -10.18 -5.16 19.25
CA ARG A 78 -11.44 -4.39 19.30
C ARG A 78 -12.09 -4.49 20.68
N GLY A 79 -12.57 -3.35 21.18
CA GLY A 79 -13.06 -3.23 22.56
C GLY A 79 -11.98 -2.85 23.58
N SER A 80 -10.72 -2.69 23.17
CA SER A 80 -9.60 -2.21 24.01
C SER A 80 -9.69 -0.75 24.45
N GLY A 81 -10.79 -0.05 24.16
CA GLY A 81 -11.08 1.27 24.75
C GLY A 81 -11.26 1.09 26.25
N ALA A 82 -10.15 0.99 26.98
CA ALA A 82 -10.05 0.29 28.24
C ALA A 82 -10.98 0.91 29.30
N ARG A 83 -12.14 0.29 29.49
CA ARG A 83 -13.05 0.62 30.59
C ARG A 83 -12.70 -0.30 31.76
N GLY A 84 -12.07 0.28 32.78
CA GLY A 84 -11.73 -0.40 34.02
C GLY A 84 -10.31 -0.95 34.10
N PRO A 85 -9.85 -1.35 35.31
CA PRO A 85 -8.46 -1.75 35.56
C PRO A 85 -8.03 -3.01 34.79
N GLN A 86 -8.91 -4.01 34.68
CA GLN A 86 -8.61 -5.29 34.01
C GLN A 86 -8.32 -5.09 32.52
N ALA A 87 -9.21 -4.38 31.80
CA ALA A 87 -9.02 -4.08 30.38
C ALA A 87 -7.74 -3.27 30.10
N ARG A 88 -7.32 -2.38 31.02
CA ARG A 88 -6.05 -1.66 30.89
C ARG A 88 -4.85 -2.59 31.02
N GLU A 89 -4.92 -3.54 31.94
CA GLU A 89 -3.86 -4.51 32.18
C GLU A 89 -3.73 -5.52 31.03
N GLU A 90 -4.85 -5.99 30.49
CA GLU A 90 -4.89 -6.84 29.29
C GLU A 90 -4.30 -6.11 28.08
N LEU A 91 -4.67 -4.83 27.88
CA LEU A 91 -4.10 -4.02 26.81
C LEU A 91 -2.60 -3.78 27.02
N ARG A 92 -2.16 -3.53 28.26
CA ARG A 92 -0.74 -3.40 28.60
C ARG A 92 0.02 -4.68 28.25
N LYS A 93 -0.50 -5.84 28.67
CA LYS A 93 0.07 -7.15 28.36
C LYS A 93 0.19 -7.35 26.85
N TRP A 94 -0.90 -7.08 26.11
CA TRP A 94 -0.89 -7.15 24.65
C TRP A 94 0.19 -6.26 24.03
N ARG A 95 0.32 -5.00 24.47
CA ARG A 95 1.34 -4.07 23.94
C ARG A 95 2.77 -4.54 24.19
N LEU A 96 3.01 -5.25 25.29
CA LEU A 96 4.34 -5.77 25.64
C LEU A 96 4.68 -7.07 24.91
N GLU A 97 3.68 -7.92 24.66
CA GLU A 97 3.87 -9.25 24.07
C GLU A 97 3.73 -9.26 22.53
N THR A 98 3.09 -8.24 21.95
CA THR A 98 2.84 -8.20 20.51
C THR A 98 4.14 -8.03 19.72
N PRO A 99 4.48 -8.97 18.81
CA PRO A 99 5.70 -8.87 18.02
C PRO A 99 5.61 -7.76 16.98
N LEU A 100 6.75 -7.17 16.62
CA LEU A 100 6.85 -6.12 15.59
C LEU A 100 6.25 -6.56 14.23
N ASP A 101 6.25 -7.86 13.94
CA ASP A 101 5.69 -8.40 12.70
C ASP A 101 4.19 -8.13 12.56
N HIS A 102 3.44 -8.00 13.66
CA HIS A 102 2.05 -7.54 13.63
C HIS A 102 1.92 -6.17 12.95
N PHE A 103 2.75 -5.21 13.36
CA PHE A 103 2.73 -3.86 12.80
C PHE A 103 3.27 -3.80 11.37
N LYS A 104 4.23 -4.66 11.02
CA LYS A 104 4.69 -4.81 9.62
C LYS A 104 3.56 -5.32 8.72
N GLN A 105 2.75 -6.27 9.20
CA GLN A 105 1.59 -6.76 8.45
C GLN A 105 0.52 -5.67 8.28
N VAL A 106 0.27 -4.86 9.31
CA VAL A 106 -0.59 -3.67 9.20
C VAL A 106 -0.05 -2.72 8.12
N ARG A 107 1.25 -2.41 8.14
CA ARG A 107 1.89 -1.58 7.11
C ARG A 107 1.76 -2.17 5.71
N ALA A 108 1.96 -3.48 5.57
CA ALA A 108 1.86 -4.16 4.28
C ALA A 108 0.46 -4.05 3.65
N LYS A 109 -0.61 -3.96 4.47
CA LYS A 109 -1.97 -3.71 3.98
C LYS A 109 -2.08 -2.34 3.32
N PHE A 110 -1.54 -1.28 3.94
CA PHE A 110 -1.49 0.05 3.34
C PHE A 110 -0.63 0.08 2.07
N ASP A 111 0.57 -0.51 2.09
CA ASP A 111 1.46 -0.54 0.91
C ASP A 111 0.84 -1.27 -0.28
N LYS A 112 0.02 -2.30 -0.02
CA LYS A 112 -0.73 -3.05 -1.03
C LYS A 112 -1.90 -2.23 -1.60
N ALA A 113 -2.59 -1.45 -0.77
CA ALA A 113 -3.70 -0.59 -1.18
C ALA A 113 -3.22 0.59 -2.06
N GLY A 114 -2.00 1.08 -1.78
CA GLY A 114 -1.32 2.07 -2.60
C GLY A 114 -1.25 3.44 -1.96
#